data_AF-A0A5K0XN83-F1
#
_entry.id   AF-A0A5K0XN83-F1
#
_cell.length_a   1.000
_cell.length_b   1.000
_cell.length_c   1.000
_cell.angle_alpha   90.00
_cell.angle_beta   90.00
_cell.angle_gamma   90.00
#
_symmetry.space_group_name_H-M   'P 1'
#
loop_
_entity.id
_entity.type
_entity.pdbx_description
1 polymer ?
#
loop_
_entity_poly.entity_id
_entity_poly.type
_entity_poly.pdbx_seq_one_letter_code
_entity_poly.pdbx_strand_id
1 'polypeptide(L)'
;KLGETVGESRPSNVTKFDVIVSFSGGEEAIDAFTDLLYSALLRDGISACRSNGGDDAPEGERLREAPDGLGICVLILSVSYAASERCLTELGWMVEQRRLIFPVFFDVNPSDVRRQKGALERPFRRHDERLDRELVSGWKKALEEVGGTKGYDLTVEESG
;
A
#
# COMPACT_ATOMS: atom_id res chain seq x y z
N LYS A 1 7.71 52.13 6.53
CA LYS A 1 8.77 51.12 6.71
C LYS A 1 8.12 49.91 7.35
N LEU A 2 8.25 48.78 6.67
CA LEU A 2 7.84 47.43 7.05
C LEU A 2 8.39 47.03 8.43
N GLY A 3 7.68 46.14 9.11
CA GLY A 3 8.13 45.47 10.32
C GLY A 3 7.06 44.53 10.84
N GLU A 4 6.61 43.61 9.98
CA GLU A 4 5.67 42.55 10.32
C GLU A 4 6.30 41.60 11.35
N THR A 5 5.61 41.40 12.47
CA THR A 5 5.92 40.33 13.42
C THR A 5 5.60 39.00 12.74
N VAL A 6 6.64 38.22 12.45
CA VAL A 6 6.53 36.82 12.03
C VAL A 6 5.79 36.06 13.12
N GLY A 7 4.51 35.76 12.86
CA GLY A 7 3.77 34.80 13.66
C GLY A 7 4.43 33.44 13.46
N GLU A 8 4.89 32.85 14.56
CA GLU A 8 5.38 31.48 14.60
C GLU A 8 4.36 30.56 13.89
N SER A 9 4.82 29.94 12.80
CA SER A 9 4.10 28.84 12.19
C SER A 9 3.92 27.76 13.24
N ARG A 10 2.65 27.47 13.59
CA ARG A 10 2.27 26.32 14.41
C ARG A 10 3.07 25.10 13.96
N PRO A 11 3.67 24.31 14.87
CA PRO A 11 4.15 23.00 14.46
C PRO A 11 2.94 22.27 13.88
N SER A 12 2.99 21.91 12.61
CA SER A 12 2.13 20.85 12.11
C SER A 12 2.42 19.67 13.03
N ASN A 13 1.43 19.23 13.80
CA ASN A 13 1.50 17.96 14.50
C ASN A 13 1.51 16.88 13.42
N VAL A 14 2.67 16.65 12.79
CA VAL A 14 2.89 15.57 11.84
C VAL A 14 2.77 14.29 12.64
N THR A 15 1.62 13.63 12.54
CA THR A 15 1.40 12.35 13.19
C THR A 15 2.27 11.31 12.50
N LYS A 16 3.36 10.94 13.17
CA LYS A 16 4.29 9.90 12.76
C LYS A 16 3.62 8.53 13.00
N PHE A 17 3.39 7.76 11.94
CA PHE A 17 2.87 6.38 12.06
C PHE A 17 4.01 5.36 12.05
N ASP A 18 3.88 4.29 12.85
CA ASP A 18 4.81 3.16 12.89
C ASP A 18 4.53 2.18 11.75
N VAL A 19 3.25 1.97 11.41
CA VAL A 19 2.80 1.00 10.40
C VAL A 19 1.87 1.65 9.37
N ILE A 20 2.12 1.39 8.09
CA ILE A 20 1.18 1.66 7.00
C ILE A 20 0.57 0.33 6.57
N VAL A 21 -0.76 0.22 6.56
CA VAL A 21 -1.47 -0.93 5.99
C VAL A 21 -2.05 -0.51 4.65
N SER A 22 -1.44 -0.97 3.56
CA SER A 22 -1.85 -0.69 2.18
C SER A 22 -2.66 -1.87 1.62
N PHE A 23 -3.84 -1.59 1.12
CA PHE A 23 -4.77 -2.58 0.59
C PHE A 23 -5.68 -1.95 -0.48
N SER A 24 -6.31 -2.78 -1.29
CA SER A 24 -7.40 -2.32 -2.17
C SER A 24 -8.73 -2.62 -1.47
N GLY A 25 -9.40 -1.57 -0.99
CA GLY A 25 -10.70 -1.72 -0.33
C GLY A 25 -11.85 -2.06 -1.30
N GLY A 26 -13.00 -2.41 -0.74
CA GLY A 26 -14.24 -2.68 -1.49
C GLY A 26 -14.54 -4.17 -1.69
N GLU A 27 -13.65 -5.06 -1.25
CA GLU A 27 -13.90 -6.49 -1.15
C GLU A 27 -14.09 -6.86 0.32
N GLU A 28 -15.25 -7.42 0.66
CA GLU A 28 -15.70 -7.61 2.05
C GLU A 28 -14.69 -8.40 2.89
N ALA A 29 -14.04 -9.42 2.32
CA ALA A 29 -13.04 -10.22 2.99
C ALA A 29 -11.72 -9.45 3.25
N ILE A 30 -11.27 -8.62 2.30
CA ILE A 30 -10.08 -7.77 2.45
C ILE A 30 -10.34 -6.66 3.47
N ASP A 31 -11.52 -6.04 3.41
CA ASP A 31 -11.93 -4.99 4.33
C ASP A 31 -12.02 -5.53 5.76
N ALA A 32 -12.67 -6.69 5.95
CA ALA A 32 -12.76 -7.36 7.25
C ALA A 32 -11.38 -7.75 7.81
N PHE A 33 -10.50 -8.34 6.99
CA PHE A 33 -9.15 -8.67 7.42
C PHE A 33 -8.35 -7.43 7.82
N THR A 34 -8.44 -6.37 7.00
CA THR A 34 -7.70 -5.13 7.24
C THR A 34 -8.18 -4.42 8.49
N ASP A 35 -9.49 -4.41 8.76
CA ASP A 35 -10.06 -3.86 9.98
C ASP A 35 -9.63 -4.63 11.23
N LEU A 36 -9.55 -5.96 11.15
CA LEU A 36 -9.01 -6.79 12.23
C LEU A 36 -7.53 -6.49 12.50
N LEU A 37 -6.70 -6.46 11.45
CA LEU A 37 -5.27 -6.14 11.55
C LEU A 37 -5.06 -4.75 12.16
N TYR A 38 -5.77 -3.75 11.64
CA TYR A 38 -5.68 -2.37 12.11
C TYR A 38 -6.10 -2.25 13.59
N SER A 39 -7.20 -2.89 13.97
CA SER A 39 -7.67 -2.91 15.36
C SER A 39 -6.68 -3.59 16.31
N ALA A 40 -6.03 -4.67 15.86
CA ALA A 40 -5.00 -5.35 16.64
C ALA A 40 -3.77 -4.48 16.88
N LEU A 41 -3.28 -3.79 15.83
CA LEU A 41 -2.15 -2.85 15.94
C LEU A 41 -2.44 -1.75 16.97
N LEU A 42 -3.62 -1.11 16.90
CA LEU A 42 -3.99 -0.05 17.83
C LEU A 42 -4.14 -0.54 19.26
N ARG A 43 -4.74 -1.73 19.46
CA ARG A 43 -4.89 -2.34 20.78
C ARG A 43 -3.54 -2.62 21.44
N ASP A 44 -2.54 -2.95 20.65
CA ASP A 44 -1.18 -3.23 21.11
C ASP A 44 -0.33 -1.95 21.21
N GLY A 45 -0.93 -0.77 21.01
CA GLY A 45 -0.28 0.53 21.15
C GLY A 45 0.61 0.92 19.95
N ILE A 46 0.51 0.22 18.83
CA ILE A 46 1.26 0.50 17.60
C ILE A 46 0.48 1.52 16.77
N SER A 47 1.11 2.65 16.46
CA SER A 47 0.44 3.68 15.65
C SER A 47 0.39 3.22 14.18
N ALA A 48 -0.83 3.16 13.62
CA ALA A 48 -1.03 2.66 12.27
C ALA A 48 -1.88 3.62 11.44
N CYS A 49 -1.66 3.61 10.12
CA CYS A 49 -2.56 4.25 9.16
C CYS A 49 -3.02 3.25 8.09
N ARG A 50 -4.29 3.39 7.68
CA ARG A 50 -4.88 2.67 6.55
C ARG A 50 -4.67 3.47 5.26
N SER A 51 -4.19 2.81 4.21
CA SER A 51 -4.18 3.29 2.83
C SER A 51 -5.01 2.33 1.98
N ASN A 52 -6.29 2.65 1.81
CA ASN A 52 -7.30 1.73 1.25
C ASN A 52 -7.42 1.79 -0.29
N GLY A 53 -6.57 2.56 -0.97
CA GLY A 53 -6.65 2.74 -2.43
C GLY A 53 -7.96 3.40 -2.93
N GLY A 54 -8.91 3.71 -2.05
CA GLY A 54 -10.28 4.16 -2.34
C GLY A 54 -10.65 5.41 -1.54
N ASP A 55 -10.44 6.56 -2.19
CA ASP A 55 -10.90 7.93 -1.90
C ASP A 55 -10.57 8.67 -0.58
N ASP A 56 -10.52 10.00 -0.77
CA ASP A 56 -10.46 11.18 0.12
C ASP A 56 -9.16 11.63 0.80
N ALA A 57 -8.09 10.84 0.84
CA ALA A 57 -6.78 11.39 1.21
C ALA A 57 -6.06 11.93 -0.05
N PRO A 58 -5.57 13.19 -0.06
CA PRO A 58 -4.71 13.69 -1.13
C PRO A 58 -3.57 12.70 -1.38
N GLU A 59 -3.39 12.39 -2.65
CA GLU A 59 -2.46 11.40 -3.19
C GLU A 59 -1.09 11.43 -2.48
N GLY A 60 -0.72 10.32 -1.83
CA GLY A 60 0.60 10.14 -1.25
C GLY A 60 0.98 11.07 -0.09
N GLU A 61 0.17 12.04 0.33
CA GLU A 61 0.53 12.95 1.44
C GLU A 61 0.67 12.17 2.75
N ARG A 62 -0.27 11.28 3.06
CA ARG A 62 -0.21 10.45 4.28
C ARG A 62 0.95 9.43 4.26
N LEU A 63 1.37 8.99 3.07
CA LEU A 63 2.56 8.15 2.90
C LEU A 63 3.83 8.98 3.08
N ARG A 64 3.87 10.22 2.57
CA ARG A 64 4.99 11.17 2.73
C ARG A 64 5.10 11.71 4.15
N GLU A 65 4.02 11.70 4.92
CA GLU A 65 4.01 12.01 6.36
C GLU A 65 4.59 10.86 7.21
N ALA A 66 4.74 9.66 6.63
CA ALA A 66 5.40 8.57 7.32
C ALA A 66 6.89 8.92 7.52
N PRO A 67 7.40 8.77 8.74
CA PRO A 67 8.72 9.25 9.10
C PRO A 67 9.81 8.72 8.18
N ASP A 68 10.77 9.58 7.84
CA ASP A 68 12.00 9.16 7.19
C ASP A 68 12.64 8.02 8.02
N GLY A 69 12.76 6.85 7.41
CA GLY A 69 13.65 5.78 7.88
C GLY A 69 13.17 4.78 8.93
N LEU A 70 11.86 4.63 9.25
CA LEU A 70 11.46 3.54 10.19
C LEU A 70 10.02 2.99 10.10
N GLY A 71 9.17 3.46 9.18
CA GLY A 71 7.80 2.94 9.07
C GLY A 71 7.75 1.57 8.36
N ILE A 72 7.10 0.58 8.98
CA ILE A 72 6.80 -0.72 8.35
C ILE A 72 5.60 -0.56 7.42
N CYS A 73 5.68 -1.13 6.22
CA CYS A 73 4.58 -1.14 5.26
C CYS A 73 4.05 -2.56 5.10
N VAL A 74 2.85 -2.83 5.59
CA VAL A 74 2.14 -4.08 5.36
C VAL A 74 1.31 -3.96 4.09
N LEU A 75 1.58 -4.81 3.09
CA LEU A 75 0.89 -4.78 1.80
C LEU A 75 -0.07 -5.97 1.71
N ILE A 76 -1.36 -5.71 1.61
CA ILE A 76 -2.37 -6.75 1.38
C ILE A 76 -2.53 -6.91 -0.13
N LEU A 77 -1.70 -7.78 -0.71
CA LEU A 77 -1.61 -8.00 -2.15
C LEU A 77 -2.73 -8.95 -2.58
N SER A 78 -3.61 -8.46 -3.44
CA SER A 78 -4.75 -9.18 -4.00
C SER A 78 -4.88 -8.90 -5.50
N VAL A 79 -5.84 -9.56 -6.16
CA VAL A 79 -6.18 -9.24 -7.57
C VAL A 79 -6.68 -7.79 -7.70
N SER A 80 -7.47 -7.32 -6.73
CA SER A 80 -7.96 -5.93 -6.69
C SER A 80 -6.83 -4.92 -6.47
N TYR A 81 -5.82 -5.26 -5.66
CA TYR A 81 -4.60 -4.46 -5.51
C TYR A 81 -3.87 -4.26 -6.86
N ALA A 82 -3.70 -5.34 -7.63
CA ALA A 82 -3.09 -5.27 -8.95
C ALA A 82 -3.94 -4.51 -9.99
N ALA A 83 -5.24 -4.34 -9.74
CA ALA A 83 -6.14 -3.57 -10.58
C ALA A 83 -6.17 -2.06 -10.23
N SER A 84 -5.72 -1.68 -9.04
CA SER A 84 -5.74 -0.29 -8.56
C SER A 84 -4.45 0.45 -8.91
N GLU A 85 -4.53 1.45 -9.77
CA GLU A 85 -3.40 2.33 -10.11
C GLU A 85 -2.83 3.04 -8.88
N ARG A 86 -3.71 3.45 -7.97
CA ARG A 86 -3.32 4.12 -6.73
C ARG A 86 -2.48 3.18 -5.87
N CYS A 87 -2.95 1.96 -5.63
CA CYS A 87 -2.20 0.95 -4.88
C CYS A 87 -0.83 0.68 -5.52
N LEU A 88 -0.77 0.53 -6.85
CA LEU A 88 0.49 0.29 -7.57
C LEU A 88 1.45 1.50 -7.53
N THR A 89 0.92 2.71 -7.55
CA THR A 89 1.70 3.95 -7.42
C THR A 89 2.29 4.08 -6.01
N GLU A 90 1.48 3.82 -4.98
CA GLU A 90 1.93 3.81 -3.58
C GLU A 90 3.00 2.72 -3.35
N LEU A 91 2.80 1.53 -3.91
CA LEU A 91 3.80 0.45 -3.91
C LEU A 91 5.13 0.90 -4.52
N GLY A 92 5.10 1.51 -5.71
CA GLY A 92 6.30 2.03 -6.38
C GLY A 92 7.06 3.00 -5.48
N TRP A 93 6.34 3.96 -4.89
CA TRP A 93 6.94 4.91 -3.95
C TRP A 93 7.54 4.23 -2.71
N MET A 94 6.85 3.26 -2.10
CA MET A 94 7.35 2.54 -0.92
C MET A 94 8.64 1.76 -1.21
N VAL A 95 8.74 1.13 -2.39
CA VAL A 95 9.94 0.44 -2.86
C VAL A 95 11.08 1.42 -3.12
N GLU A 96 10.81 2.54 -3.80
CA GLU A 96 11.82 3.58 -4.07
C GLU A 96 12.39 4.18 -2.79
N GLN A 97 11.55 4.39 -1.77
CA GLN A 97 11.96 4.88 -0.45
C GLN A 97 12.62 3.79 0.41
N ARG A 98 12.80 2.57 -0.10
CA ARG A 98 13.38 1.42 0.62
C ARG A 98 12.72 1.18 1.98
N ARG A 99 11.39 1.32 2.02
CA ARG A 99 10.61 1.04 3.22
C ARG A 99 10.75 -0.43 3.61
N LEU A 100 10.60 -0.74 4.90
CA LEU A 100 10.51 -2.12 5.35
C LEU A 100 9.13 -2.67 4.98
N ILE A 101 9.07 -3.45 3.92
CA ILE A 101 7.83 -3.99 3.35
C ILE A 101 7.58 -5.40 3.85
N PHE A 102 6.34 -5.67 4.26
CA PHE A 102 5.86 -6.98 4.68
C PHE A 102 4.62 -7.37 3.85
N PRO A 103 4.76 -8.24 2.84
CA PRO A 103 3.62 -8.64 2.01
C PRO A 103 2.74 -9.69 2.71
N VAL A 104 1.44 -9.51 2.55
CA VAL A 104 0.38 -10.50 2.81
C VAL A 104 -0.26 -10.81 1.47
N PHE A 105 -0.15 -12.06 1.02
CA PHE A 105 -0.68 -12.54 -0.24
C PHE A 105 -2.12 -13.02 -0.01
N PHE A 106 -3.08 -12.14 -0.27
CA PHE A 106 -4.50 -12.36 -0.05
C PHE A 106 -5.14 -12.99 -1.30
N ASP A 107 -5.46 -14.28 -1.20
CA ASP A 107 -6.04 -15.11 -2.26
C ASP A 107 -5.28 -15.02 -3.60
N VAL A 108 -3.95 -14.88 -3.52
CA VAL A 108 -3.06 -14.84 -4.68
C VAL A 108 -1.80 -15.66 -4.41
N ASN A 109 -1.27 -16.29 -5.45
CA ASN A 109 0.00 -16.99 -5.33
C ASN A 109 1.17 -15.98 -5.36
N PRO A 110 2.12 -16.03 -4.40
CA PRO A 110 3.30 -15.14 -4.40
C PRO A 110 4.09 -15.18 -5.72
N SER A 111 4.20 -16.35 -6.35
CA SER A 111 4.89 -16.50 -7.63
C SER A 111 4.15 -15.87 -8.80
N ASP A 112 2.83 -15.71 -8.69
CA ASP A 112 2.02 -15.00 -9.68
C ASP A 112 2.08 -13.50 -9.45
N VAL A 113 2.11 -13.05 -8.19
CA VAL A 113 2.39 -11.64 -7.85
C VAL A 113 3.74 -11.20 -8.42
N ARG A 114 4.80 -11.97 -8.16
CA ARG A 114 6.16 -11.68 -8.62
C ARG A 114 6.29 -11.55 -10.13
N ARG A 115 5.52 -12.35 -10.89
CA ARG A 115 5.61 -12.43 -12.36
C ARG A 115 4.42 -11.77 -13.07
N GLN A 116 3.51 -11.19 -12.31
CA GLN A 116 2.21 -10.67 -12.76
C GLN A 116 1.47 -11.70 -13.63
N LYS A 117 1.39 -12.94 -13.13
CA LYS A 117 0.76 -14.11 -13.78
C LYS A 117 -0.58 -14.49 -13.14
N GLY A 118 -1.22 -15.53 -13.68
CA GLY A 118 -2.50 -16.03 -13.19
C GLY A 118 -3.58 -14.94 -13.25
N ALA A 119 -4.26 -14.72 -12.12
CA ALA A 119 -5.33 -13.73 -12.02
C ALA A 119 -4.86 -12.27 -12.24
N LEU A 120 -3.57 -11.98 -12.09
CA LEU A 120 -3.02 -10.64 -12.28
C LEU A 120 -2.77 -10.27 -13.75
N GLU A 121 -2.79 -11.25 -14.68
CA GLU A 121 -2.54 -10.96 -16.11
C GLU A 121 -3.60 -10.01 -16.70
N ARG A 122 -4.85 -10.16 -16.28
CA ARG A 122 -5.96 -9.34 -16.78
C ARG A 122 -5.85 -7.89 -16.30
N PRO A 123 -5.65 -7.59 -14.99
CA PRO A 123 -5.32 -6.24 -14.53
C PRO A 123 -4.13 -5.62 -15.28
N PHE A 124 -3.01 -6.31 -15.38
CA PHE A 124 -1.81 -5.75 -16.01
C PHE A 124 -1.95 -5.50 -17.50
N ARG A 125 -2.70 -6.34 -18.22
CA ARG A 125 -3.03 -6.09 -19.63
C ARG A 125 -3.81 -4.79 -19.80
N ARG A 126 -4.79 -4.52 -18.92
CA ARG A 126 -5.58 -3.28 -18.96
C ARG A 126 -4.72 -2.04 -18.70
N HIS A 127 -3.75 -2.14 -17.79
CA HIS A 127 -2.81 -1.06 -17.52
C HIS A 127 -1.90 -0.81 -18.73
N ASP A 128 -1.31 -1.88 -19.31
CA ASP A 128 -0.45 -1.79 -20.50
C ASP A 128 -1.18 -1.16 -21.72
N GLU A 129 -2.50 -1.36 -21.85
CA GLU A 129 -3.31 -0.80 -22.94
C GLU A 129 -3.63 0.70 -22.76
N ARG A 130 -3.64 1.21 -21.53
CA ARG A 130 -4.16 2.55 -21.21
C ARG A 130 -3.11 3.54 -20.71
N LEU A 131 -2.01 3.05 -20.13
CA LEU A 131 -1.05 3.88 -19.41
C LEU A 131 0.32 3.88 -20.07
N ASP A 132 1.16 4.82 -19.63
CA ASP A 132 2.55 4.89 -20.08
C ASP A 132 3.32 3.61 -19.74
N ARG A 133 4.13 3.15 -20.70
CA ARG A 133 4.85 1.88 -20.60
C ARG A 133 5.91 1.90 -19.51
N GLU A 134 6.58 3.04 -19.28
CA GLU A 134 7.60 3.18 -18.24
C GLU A 134 6.96 3.11 -16.86
N LEU A 135 5.80 3.75 -16.68
CA LEU A 135 5.01 3.67 -15.44
C LEU A 135 4.64 2.23 -15.10
N VAL A 136 4.01 1.51 -16.03
CA VAL A 136 3.57 0.11 -15.79
C VAL A 136 4.77 -0.82 -15.60
N SER A 137 5.89 -0.56 -16.28
CA SER A 137 7.16 -1.29 -16.09
C SER A 137 7.72 -1.07 -14.67
N GLY A 138 7.61 0.15 -14.13
CA GLY A 138 7.95 0.47 -12.74
C GLY A 138 7.13 -0.36 -11.75
N TRP A 139 5.81 -0.42 -11.93
CA TRP A 139 4.93 -1.23 -11.08
C TRP A 139 5.23 -2.72 -11.14
N LYS A 140 5.51 -3.26 -12.34
CA LYS A 140 5.91 -4.67 -12.52
C LYS A 140 7.18 -5.00 -11.74
N LYS A 141 8.19 -4.14 -11.81
CA LYS A 141 9.45 -4.30 -11.06
C LYS A 141 9.23 -4.23 -9.54
N ALA A 142 8.38 -3.31 -9.07
CA ALA A 142 8.08 -3.19 -7.65
C ALA A 142 7.38 -4.46 -7.11
N LEU A 143 6.43 -5.03 -7.86
CA LEU A 143 5.81 -6.31 -7.51
C LEU A 143 6.76 -7.50 -7.64
N GLU A 144 7.69 -7.48 -8.60
CA GLU A 144 8.74 -8.50 -8.72
C GLU A 144 9.62 -8.52 -7.46
N GLU A 145 10.04 -7.35 -6.98
CA GLU A 145 10.83 -7.21 -5.75
C GLU A 145 10.04 -7.70 -4.53
N VAL A 146 8.86 -7.13 -4.29
CA VAL A 146 8.04 -7.46 -3.12
C VAL A 146 7.58 -8.92 -3.14
N GLY A 147 7.12 -9.44 -4.28
CA GLY A 147 6.73 -10.84 -4.46
C GLY A 147 7.89 -11.83 -4.36
N GLY A 148 9.14 -11.35 -4.36
CA GLY A 148 10.34 -12.12 -4.05
C GLY A 148 10.70 -12.20 -2.57
N THR A 149 10.04 -11.41 -1.71
CA THR A 149 10.31 -11.38 -0.26
C THR A 149 9.45 -12.37 0.54
N LYS A 150 9.82 -12.61 1.80
CA LYS A 150 9.03 -13.44 2.71
C LYS A 150 7.78 -12.68 3.16
N GLY A 151 6.63 -13.36 3.16
CA GLY A 151 5.36 -12.81 3.60
C GLY A 151 4.45 -13.88 4.20
N TYR A 152 3.18 -13.53 4.38
CA TYR A 152 2.13 -14.48 4.78
C TYR A 152 1.17 -14.75 3.63
N ASP A 153 0.84 -16.02 3.41
CA ASP A 153 -0.21 -16.43 2.49
C ASP A 153 -1.53 -16.51 3.26
N LEU A 154 -2.57 -15.83 2.77
CA LEU A 154 -3.91 -15.86 3.33
C LEU A 154 -4.89 -16.27 2.24
N THR A 155 -5.41 -17.49 2.33
CA THR A 155 -6.46 -18.00 1.44
C THR A 155 -7.79 -17.93 2.15
N VAL A 156 -8.81 -17.38 1.50
CA VAL A 156 -10.18 -17.40 2.02
C VAL A 156 -10.80 -18.72 1.61
N GLU A 157 -11.11 -19.59 2.57
CA GLU A 157 -11.87 -20.80 2.28
C GLU A 157 -13.35 -20.44 2.10
N GLU A 158 -13.92 -20.74 0.93
CA GLU A 158 -15.36 -20.67 0.74
C GLU A 158 -16.02 -21.76 1.60
N SER A 159 -16.74 -21.35 2.63
CA SER A 159 -17.65 -22.25 3.35
C SER A 159 -18.83 -22.55 2.43
N GLY A 160 -18.84 -23.74 1.84
CA GLY A 160 -19.93 -24.23 0.98
C GLY A 160 -21.24 -24.49 1.70
#